data_AF-A0A349H2Z7-F1
#
_entry.id   AF-A0A349H2Z7-F1
#
_cell.length_a   1.000
_cell.length_b   1.000
_cell.length_c   1.000
_cell.angle_alpha   90.00
_cell.angle_beta   90.00
_cell.angle_gamma   90.00
#
_symmetry.space_group_name_H-M   'P 1'
#
loop_
_entity.id
_entity.type
_entity.pdbx_description
1 polymer ?
#
loop_
_entity_poly.entity_id
_entity_poly.type
_entity_poly.pdbx_seq_one_letter_code
_entity_poly.pdbx_strand_id
1 'polypeptide(L)' 'MDIKLNPLEARVLGCLIEKERTTPEYYPMSRNSLVAACNQKSNRDPVMALTEAEVE' A
#
# COMPACT_ATOMS: atom_id res chain seq x y z
N MET A 1 9.50 6.42 -20.58
CA MET A 1 8.25 5.78 -20.13
C MET A 1 7.60 6.79 -19.21
N ASP A 2 6.41 7.30 -19.53
CA ASP A 2 5.65 8.18 -18.63
C ASP A 2 4.61 7.30 -17.91
N ILE A 3 4.83 7.05 -16.62
CA ILE A 3 3.92 6.26 -15.78
C ILE A 3 3.19 7.23 -14.87
N LYS A 4 1.89 7.41 -15.12
CA LYS A 4 1.00 8.18 -14.26
C LYS A 4 0.15 7.23 -13.44
N LEU A 5 0.49 7.13 -12.16
CA LEU A 5 -0.28 6.32 -11.22
C LEU A 5 -1.55 7.07 -10.82
N ASN A 6 -2.67 6.36 -10.80
CA ASN A 6 -3.86 6.84 -10.12
C ASN A 6 -3.63 6.82 -8.58
N PRO A 7 -4.49 7.49 -7.79
CA PRO A 7 -4.30 7.58 -6.34
C PRO A 7 -4.21 6.23 -5.61
N LEU A 8 -4.92 5.21 -6.10
CA LEU A 8 -4.95 3.86 -5.53
C LEU A 8 -3.65 3.11 -5.86
N GLU A 9 -3.19 3.15 -7.11
CA GLU A 9 -1.90 2.58 -7.52
C GLU A 9 -0.74 3.23 -6.78
N ALA A 10 -0.76 4.56 -6.63
CA ALA A 10 0.26 5.30 -5.88
C ALA A 10 0.27 4.88 -4.40
N ARG A 11 -0.91 4.63 -3.81
CA ARG A 11 -1.05 4.12 -2.44
C ARG A 11 -0.42 2.74 -2.30
N VAL A 12 -0.76 1.81 -3.18
CA VAL A 12 -0.25 0.43 -3.16
C VAL A 12 1.27 0.42 -3.28
N LEU A 13 1.81 1.14 -4.28
CA LEU A 13 3.25 1.25 -4.47
C LEU A 13 3.95 1.89 -3.27
N GLY A 14 3.38 2.97 -2.73
CA GLY A 14 3.90 3.64 -1.54
C GLY A 14 3.95 2.72 -0.31
N CYS A 15 2.93 1.89 -0.11
CA CYS A 15 2.90 0.90 0.97
C CYS A 15 4.03 -0.13 0.81
N LEU A 16 4.26 -0.66 -0.40
CA LEU A 16 5.33 -1.62 -0.65
C LEU A 16 6.71 -0.99 -0.37
N ILE A 17 6.96 0.22 -0.88
CA ILE A 17 8.23 0.95 -0.66
C ILE A 17 8.45 1.24 0.83
N GLU A 18 7.41 1.68 1.54
CA GLU A 18 7.47 1.95 2.98
C GLU A 18 7.82 0.68 3.76
N LYS A 19 7.12 -0.43 3.50
CA LYS A 19 7.26 -1.66 4.28
C LYS A 19 8.52 -2.45 3.95
N GLU A 20 9.02 -2.37 2.72
CA GLU A 20 10.35 -2.91 2.37
C GLU A 20 11.45 -2.28 3.25
N ARG A 21 11.34 -0.97 3.56
CA ARG A 21 12.35 -0.27 4.38
C ARG A 21 12.09 -0.32 5.88
N THR A 22 10.84 -0.15 6.29
CA THR A 22 10.50 0.01 7.71
C THR A 22 10.24 -1.30 8.43
N THR A 23 9.85 -2.34 7.68
CA THR A 23 9.51 -3.67 8.21
C THR A 23 10.00 -4.79 7.26
N PRO A 24 11.31 -4.84 6.95
CA PRO A 24 11.88 -5.74 5.95
C PRO A 24 11.64 -7.23 6.26
N GLU A 25 11.48 -7.60 7.52
CA GLU A 25 11.20 -8.96 7.99
C GLU A 25 9.83 -9.50 7.54
N TYR A 26 8.90 -8.60 7.19
CA TYR A 26 7.57 -8.93 6.67
C TYR A 26 7.46 -8.74 5.15
N TYR A 27 8.58 -8.48 4.47
CA TYR A 27 8.65 -8.34 3.02
C TYR A 27 9.22 -9.62 2.37
N PRO A 28 8.61 -10.16 1.29
CA PRO A 28 7.42 -9.65 0.59
C PRO A 28 6.13 -9.85 1.37
N MET A 29 5.20 -8.91 1.22
CA MET A 29 3.93 -8.88 1.94
C MET A 29 2.87 -9.79 1.31
N SER A 30 2.00 -10.36 2.14
CA SER A 30 0.75 -10.98 1.67
C SER A 30 -0.26 -9.93 1.19
N ARG A 31 -1.27 -10.34 0.42
CA ARG A 31 -2.38 -9.45 0.00
C ARG A 31 -3.09 -8.79 1.18
N ASN A 32 -3.43 -9.57 2.21
CA ASN A 32 -4.06 -9.06 3.43
C ASN A 32 -3.18 -8.02 4.14
N SER A 33 -1.87 -8.26 4.21
CA SER A 33 -0.92 -7.32 4.79
C SER A 33 -0.86 -6.02 4.00
N LEU A 34 -0.94 -6.08 2.66
CA LEU A 34 -0.93 -4.92 1.79
C LEU A 34 -2.22 -4.09 1.92
N VAL A 35 -3.38 -4.73 1.98
CA VAL A 35 -4.67 -4.08 2.27
C VAL A 35 -4.61 -3.34 3.61
N ALA A 36 -4.12 -4.03 4.66
CA ALA A 36 -3.95 -3.43 5.98
C ALA A 36 -3.01 -2.21 5.96
N ALA A 37 -1.91 -2.28 5.19
CA ALA A 37 -1.00 -1.15 5.01
C ALA A 37 -1.64 0.01 4.24
N CYS A 38 -2.46 -0.25 3.21
CA CYS A 38 -3.14 0.82 2.48
C CYS A 38 -4.18 1.56 3.34
N ASN A 39 -4.82 0.83 4.25
CA ASN A 39 -5.85 1.31 5.18
C ASN A 39 -5.30 1.76 6.55
N GLN A 40 -3.99 1.87 6.69
CA GLN A 40 -3.36 2.30 7.95
C GLN A 40 -3.87 3.68 8.36
N LYS A 41 -4.26 3.85 9.64
CA LYS A 41 -4.79 5.13 10.16
C LYS A 41 -3.73 6.20 10.32
N SER A 42 -2.46 5.80 10.49
CA SER A 42 -1.32 6.69 10.56
C SER A 42 -0.55 6.69 9.25
N ASN A 43 0.11 7.81 8.95
CA ASN A 43 0.95 7.99 7.76
C ASN A 43 0.21 7.73 6.43
N ARG A 44 -1.09 8.01 6.38
CA ARG A 44 -1.92 7.96 5.18
C ARG A 44 -2.73 9.24 5.09
N ASP A 45 -2.71 9.86 3.92
CA ASP A 45 -3.54 11.01 3.58
C ASP A 45 -4.01 10.87 2.11
N PRO A 46 -5.32 10.76 1.83
CA PRO A 46 -6.38 10.52 2.79
C PRO A 46 -6.29 9.11 3.39
N VAL A 47 -6.83 8.92 4.59
CA VAL A 47 -7.09 7.58 5.13
C VAL A 47 -8.14 6.89 4.24
N MET A 48 -7.85 5.66 3.81
CA MET A 48 -8.72 4.88 2.93
C MET A 48 -9.27 3.64 3.65
N ALA A 49 -10.32 3.05 3.08
CA ALA A 49 -10.93 1.81 3.52
C ALA A 49 -11.15 0.89 2.31
N LEU A 50 -10.05 0.42 1.73
CA LEU A 50 -10.01 -0.41 0.54
C LEU A 50 -10.33 -1.87 0.86
N THR A 51 -10.99 -2.53 -0.07
CA THR A 51 -11.21 -3.97 -0.12
C THR A 51 -10.02 -4.70 -0.74
N GLU A 52 -9.93 -6.02 -0.56
CA GLU A 52 -8.88 -6.82 -1.21
C GLU A 52 -8.95 -6.74 -2.75
N ALA A 53 -10.15 -6.72 -3.31
CA ALA A 53 -10.38 -6.61 -4.75
C ALA A 53 -9.94 -5.26 -5.35
N GLU A 54 -9.90 -4.18 -4.55
CA GLU A 54 -9.37 -2.89 -4.98
C GLU A 54 -7.84 -2.81 -4.90
N VAL A 55 -7.20 -3.71 -4.14
CA VAL A 55 -5.73 -3.73 -3.94
C VAL A 55 -5.03 -4.78 -4.82
N GLU A 56 -5.80 -5.67 -5.45
CA GLU A 56 -5.34 -6.68 -6.42
C GLU A 56 -5.01 -6.10 -7.80
#